data_AF-A0A7S2GZR7-F1
#
_entry.id   AF-A0A7S2GZR7-F1
#
_cell.length_a   1.000
_cell.length_b   1.000
_cell.length_c   1.000
_cell.angle_alpha   90.00
_cell.angle_beta   90.00
_cell.angle_gamma   90.00
#
_symmetry.space_group_name_H-M   'P 1'
#
loop_
_entity.id
_entity.type
_entity.pdbx_description
1 polymer ?
#
loop_
_entity_poly.entity_id
_entity_poly.type
_entity_poly.pdbx_seq_one_letter_code
_entity_poly.pdbx_strand_id
1 'polypeptide(L)'
;PLSLKSPLDSLPCLAVSQDTPIRVIHRRSPLVRPKVIKSMRTTWFNAHWFSLVVEASAGCYIKEFVHGDIGRTRPSVAELLGCRADILQLDVMDVKVNGDTTAENSAPMST
;
A
#
# COMPACT_ATOMS: atom_id res chain seq x y z
N PRO A 1 9.62 -8.85 -22.87
CA PRO A 1 9.04 -8.16 -21.69
C PRO A 1 9.01 -6.65 -21.94
N LEU A 2 7.82 -6.05 -22.07
CA LEU A 2 7.68 -4.61 -22.27
C LEU A 2 8.18 -3.91 -21.00
N SER A 3 9.43 -3.44 -21.05
CA SER A 3 10.09 -2.68 -20.00
C SER A 3 9.60 -1.23 -20.02
N LEU A 4 8.29 -1.02 -19.92
CA LEU A 4 7.75 0.26 -19.49
C LEU A 4 7.73 0.25 -17.96
N LYS A 5 8.46 1.18 -17.34
CA LYS A 5 8.29 1.44 -15.91
C LYS A 5 6.83 1.85 -15.69
N SER A 6 6.14 1.12 -14.82
CA SER A 6 4.75 1.44 -14.49
C SER A 6 4.69 2.84 -13.87
N PRO A 7 3.65 3.65 -14.16
CA PRO A 7 3.45 4.91 -13.45
C PRO A 7 3.43 4.69 -11.92
N LEU A 8 2.97 3.52 -11.46
CA LEU A 8 2.97 3.15 -10.05
C LEU A 8 4.37 3.07 -9.43
N ASP A 9 5.36 2.58 -10.17
CA ASP A 9 6.73 2.38 -9.67
C ASP A 9 7.47 3.72 -9.46
N SER A 10 7.01 4.78 -10.13
CA SER A 10 7.59 6.12 -10.04
C SER A 10 6.96 6.99 -8.95
N LEU A 11 5.84 6.55 -8.36
CA LEU A 11 5.15 7.33 -7.34
C LEU A 11 5.94 7.23 -6.03
N PRO A 12 6.41 8.37 -5.48
CA PRO A 12 6.98 8.40 -4.15
C PRO A 12 5.88 8.14 -3.11
N CYS A 13 6.27 8.18 -1.83
CA CYS A 13 5.39 8.11 -0.67
C CYS A 13 4.00 8.75 -0.91
N LEU A 14 2.99 7.90 -1.11
CA LEU A 14 1.67 8.28 -1.61
C LEU A 14 0.68 8.36 -0.46
N ALA A 15 0.15 9.55 -0.21
CA ALA A 15 -0.96 9.75 0.71
C ALA A 15 -2.26 9.19 0.10
N VAL A 16 -2.99 8.41 0.87
CA VAL A 16 -4.25 7.76 0.48
C VAL A 16 -5.31 8.06 1.53
N SER A 17 -6.45 8.54 1.08
CA SER A 17 -7.66 8.71 1.89
C SER A 17 -8.51 7.44 1.78
N GLN A 18 -8.74 6.75 2.90
CA GLN A 18 -9.56 5.54 2.93
C GLN A 18 -10.75 5.73 3.88
N ASP A 19 -11.96 5.77 3.34
CA ASP A 19 -13.14 5.52 4.16
C ASP A 19 -13.09 4.12 4.76
N THR A 20 -13.80 3.92 5.87
CA THR A 20 -14.10 2.57 6.36
C THR A 20 -14.68 1.75 5.21
N PRO A 21 -14.03 0.64 4.80
CA PRO A 21 -14.49 -0.16 3.67
C PRO A 21 -15.92 -0.64 3.83
N ILE A 22 -16.67 -0.71 2.73
CA ILE A 22 -18.06 -1.20 2.75
C ILE A 22 -18.16 -2.56 3.44
N ARG A 23 -17.24 -3.48 3.11
CA ARG A 23 -17.23 -4.84 3.68
C ARG A 23 -17.04 -4.90 5.21
N VAL A 24 -16.53 -3.84 5.86
CA VAL A 24 -16.33 -3.81 7.32
C VAL A 24 -17.15 -2.74 8.04
N ILE A 25 -17.94 -1.94 7.32
CA ILE A 25 -18.71 -0.83 7.90
C ILE A 25 -19.70 -1.29 8.98
N HIS A 26 -20.18 -2.53 8.89
CA HIS A 26 -21.05 -3.15 9.89
C HIS A 26 -20.37 -3.42 11.25
N ARG A 27 -19.03 -3.35 11.33
CA ARG A 27 -18.25 -3.59 12.57
C ARG A 27 -17.37 -2.41 12.98
N ARG A 28 -17.29 -1.37 12.16
CA ARG A 28 -16.34 -0.27 12.32
C ARG A 28 -17.04 1.05 12.03
N SER A 29 -16.81 2.06 12.86
CA SER A 29 -17.37 3.38 12.66
C SER A 29 -17.01 3.93 11.27
N PRO A 30 -17.97 4.48 10.50
CA PRO A 30 -17.71 5.16 9.25
C PRO A 30 -16.81 6.37 9.48
N LEU A 31 -15.60 6.34 8.95
CA LEU A 31 -14.63 7.44 9.07
C LEU A 31 -13.64 7.38 7.91
N VAL A 32 -13.23 8.55 7.41
CA VAL A 32 -12.09 8.71 6.53
C VAL A 32 -10.81 8.57 7.34
N ARG A 33 -9.87 7.73 6.90
CA ARG A 33 -8.56 7.56 7.54
C ARG A 33 -7.45 7.88 6.54
N PRO A 34 -6.57 8.84 6.84
CA PRO A 34 -5.36 9.04 6.06
C PRO A 34 -4.43 7.84 6.27
N LYS A 35 -3.91 7.34 5.16
CA LYS A 35 -2.94 6.24 5.07
C LYS A 35 -1.84 6.63 4.10
N VAL A 36 -0.75 5.90 4.18
CA VAL A 36 0.43 6.13 3.35
C VAL A 36 0.84 4.81 2.71
N ILE A 37 1.01 4.84 1.39
CA ILE A 37 1.74 3.82 0.65
C ILE A 37 3.17 4.31 0.52
N LYS A 38 4.09 3.67 1.23
CA LYS A 38 5.49 4.09 1.30
C LYS A 38 6.25 3.78 0.02
N SER A 39 5.97 2.63 -0.59
CA SER A 39 6.58 2.19 -1.84
C SER A 39 5.69 1.20 -2.59
N MET A 40 5.87 1.14 -3.91
CA MET A 40 5.22 0.20 -4.81
C MET A 40 6.22 -0.35 -5.82
N ARG A 41 6.02 -1.60 -6.23
CA ARG A 41 6.76 -2.22 -7.33
C ARG A 41 5.86 -3.18 -8.10
N THR A 42 5.80 -2.99 -9.41
CA THR A 42 5.04 -3.84 -10.32
C THR A 42 5.92 -4.86 -11.04
N THR A 43 5.33 -6.00 -11.40
CA THR A 43 5.90 -6.96 -12.35
C THR A 43 4.78 -7.43 -13.26
N TRP A 44 4.87 -7.06 -14.54
CA TRP A 44 3.82 -7.31 -15.53
C TRP A 44 4.03 -8.64 -16.21
N PHE A 45 3.00 -9.49 -16.20
CA PHE A 45 2.99 -10.75 -16.93
C PHE A 45 2.47 -10.55 -18.36
N ASN A 46 1.47 -9.68 -18.52
CA ASN A 46 0.90 -9.24 -19.80
C ASN A 46 0.05 -7.96 -19.60
N ALA A 47 -0.76 -7.58 -20.59
CA ALA A 47 -1.57 -6.36 -20.55
C ALA A 47 -2.67 -6.35 -19.46
N HIS A 48 -3.09 -7.50 -18.94
CA HIS A 48 -4.20 -7.63 -17.99
C HIS A 48 -3.76 -8.10 -16.61
N TRP A 49 -2.54 -8.64 -16.49
CA TRP A 49 -2.08 -9.33 -15.29
C TRP A 49 -0.72 -8.79 -14.85
N PHE A 50 -0.63 -8.37 -13.60
CA PHE A 50 0.61 -7.98 -12.95
C PHE A 50 0.56 -8.29 -11.45
N SER A 51 1.73 -8.45 -10.84
CA SER A 51 1.86 -8.46 -9.38
C SER A 51 2.27 -7.08 -8.88
N LEU A 52 1.74 -6.67 -7.73
CA LEU A 52 2.05 -5.41 -7.06
C LEU A 52 2.56 -5.69 -5.65
N VAL A 53 3.83 -5.35 -5.39
CA VAL A 53 4.40 -5.33 -4.04
C VAL A 53 4.20 -3.95 -3.45
N VAL A 54 3.65 -3.87 -2.24
CA VAL A 54 3.30 -2.62 -1.56
C VAL A 54 3.87 -2.62 -0.15
N GLU A 55 4.59 -1.56 0.22
CA GLU A 55 4.83 -1.24 1.63
C GLU A 55 3.85 -0.15 2.07
N ALA A 56 3.04 -0.42 3.09
CA ALA A 56 1.99 0.50 3.54
C ALA A 56 2.08 0.81 5.04
N SER A 57 1.49 1.94 5.43
CA SER A 57 1.24 2.29 6.83
C SER A 57 0.28 1.29 7.50
N ALA A 58 0.38 1.16 8.82
CA ALA A 58 -0.46 0.26 9.60
C ALA A 58 -1.96 0.51 9.39
N GLY A 59 -2.74 -0.57 9.28
CA GLY A 59 -4.20 -0.52 9.10
C GLY A 59 -4.65 0.02 7.75
N CYS A 60 -3.79 0.03 6.73
CA CYS A 60 -4.17 0.29 5.35
C CYS A 60 -5.00 -0.88 4.80
N TYR A 61 -6.08 -0.56 4.11
CA TYR A 61 -6.96 -1.54 3.49
C TYR A 61 -6.50 -1.80 2.05
N ILE A 62 -5.64 -2.82 1.87
CA ILE A 62 -4.95 -3.07 0.59
C ILE A 62 -5.91 -3.43 -0.54
N LYS A 63 -6.94 -4.24 -0.29
CA LYS A 63 -7.94 -4.59 -1.32
C LYS A 63 -8.60 -3.33 -1.87
N GLU A 64 -9.05 -2.48 -0.96
CA GLU A 64 -9.70 -1.22 -1.30
C GLU A 64 -8.75 -0.21 -1.95
N PHE A 65 -7.47 -0.22 -1.59
CA PHE A 65 -6.45 0.53 -2.33
C PHE A 65 -6.30 0.05 -3.79
N VAL A 66 -6.51 -1.24 -4.08
CA VAL A 66 -6.47 -1.75 -5.45
C VAL A 66 -7.71 -1.33 -6.25
N HIS A 67 -8.90 -1.71 -5.80
CA HIS A 67 -10.15 -1.56 -6.58
C HIS A 67 -10.92 -0.26 -6.30
N GLY A 68 -10.49 0.56 -5.33
CA GLY A 68 -11.05 1.87 -5.02
C GLY A 68 -12.35 1.89 -4.22
N ASP A 69 -12.91 0.72 -3.89
CA ASP A 69 -14.15 0.55 -3.10
C ASP A 69 -15.29 1.50 -3.54
N ILE A 70 -15.53 1.58 -4.86
CA ILE A 70 -16.57 2.46 -5.45
C ILE A 70 -16.32 3.95 -5.12
N GLY A 71 -15.05 4.35 -5.12
CA GLY A 71 -14.62 5.74 -4.89
C GLY A 71 -14.39 6.12 -3.42
N ARG A 72 -14.48 5.15 -2.50
CA ARG A 72 -14.23 5.31 -1.05
C ARG A 72 -12.76 5.25 -0.65
N THR A 73 -11.89 4.84 -1.57
CA THR A 73 -10.42 4.94 -1.40
C THR A 73 -9.82 5.72 -2.54
N ARG A 74 -9.12 6.82 -2.22
CA ARG A 74 -8.52 7.73 -3.20
C ARG A 74 -7.13 8.25 -2.78
N PRO A 75 -6.14 8.25 -3.67
CA PRO A 75 -6.14 7.54 -4.95
C PRO A 75 -6.13 6.01 -4.74
N SER A 76 -6.61 5.27 -5.75
CA SER A 76 -6.55 3.81 -5.82
C SER A 76 -5.73 3.35 -7.03
N VAL A 77 -5.28 2.10 -7.08
CA VAL A 77 -4.56 1.55 -8.24
C VAL A 77 -5.40 1.66 -9.52
N ALA A 78 -6.69 1.33 -9.44
CA ALA A 78 -7.64 1.51 -10.53
C ALA A 78 -7.64 2.96 -11.05
N GLU A 79 -7.71 3.94 -10.15
CA GLU A 79 -7.67 5.37 -10.51
C GLU A 79 -6.32 5.78 -11.10
N LEU A 80 -5.21 5.32 -10.52
CA LEU A 80 -3.84 5.65 -10.97
C LEU A 80 -3.52 5.05 -12.35
N LEU A 81 -4.08 3.89 -12.68
CA LEU A 81 -3.93 3.26 -13.99
C LEU A 81 -5.00 3.69 -15.00
N GLY A 82 -6.02 4.46 -14.57
CA GLY A 82 -7.13 4.88 -15.43
C GLY A 82 -8.01 3.73 -15.93
N CYS A 83 -8.05 2.60 -15.21
CA CYS A 83 -8.79 1.40 -15.62
C CYS A 83 -9.44 0.71 -14.42
N ARG A 84 -10.27 -0.31 -14.66
CA ARG A 84 -10.72 -1.18 -13.57
C ARG A 84 -9.57 -2.12 -13.17
N ALA A 85 -9.28 -2.17 -11.88
CA ALA A 85 -8.35 -3.12 -11.28
C ALA A 85 -9.07 -3.87 -10.17
N ASP A 86 -8.81 -5.17 -10.07
CA ASP A 86 -9.31 -6.03 -9.00
C ASP A 86 -8.19 -6.96 -8.51
N ILE A 87 -8.37 -7.54 -7.33
CA ILE A 87 -7.35 -8.33 -6.65
C ILE A 87 -7.74 -9.81 -6.60
N LEU A 88 -6.92 -10.66 -7.20
CA LEU A 88 -7.13 -12.12 -7.13
C LEU A 88 -6.53 -12.75 -5.88
N GLN A 89 -5.34 -12.29 -5.48
CA GLN A 89 -4.58 -12.84 -4.37
C GLN A 89 -3.92 -11.71 -3.58
N LEU A 90 -3.85 -11.89 -2.27
CA LEU A 90 -3.22 -10.96 -1.35
C LEU A 90 -2.51 -11.73 -0.25
N ASP A 91 -1.20 -11.54 -0.16
CA ASP A 91 -0.36 -12.12 0.88
C ASP A 91 0.35 -11.03 1.67
N VAL A 92 0.59 -11.29 2.96
CA VAL A 92 1.41 -10.45 3.82
C VAL A 92 2.84 -10.99 3.78
N MET A 93 3.76 -10.22 3.22
CA MET A 93 5.16 -10.64 3.06
C MET A 93 6.00 -10.35 4.31
N ASP A 94 5.71 -9.26 5.02
CA ASP A 94 6.46 -8.80 6.20
C ASP A 94 5.58 -7.91 7.08
N VAL A 95 5.86 -7.88 8.39
CA VAL A 95 5.22 -7.01 9.38
C VAL A 95 6.29 -6.31 10.22
N LYS A 96 6.56 -5.05 9.89
CA LYS A 96 7.52 -4.23 10.64
C LYS A 96 6.90 -3.78 11.97
N VAL A 97 7.35 -4.37 13.07
CA VAL A 97 7.06 -3.90 14.42
C VAL A 97 8.24 -3.04 14.87
N ASN A 98 7.99 -1.77 15.19
CA ASN A 98 9.02 -0.91 15.79
C ASN A 98 9.27 -1.40 17.23
N GLY A 99 10.16 -2.38 17.38
CA GLY A 99 10.33 -3.13 18.61
C GLY A 99 11.76 -3.37 19.06
N ASP A 100 12.78 -2.90 18.34
CA ASP A 100 14.17 -2.91 18.82
C ASP A 100 14.94 -1.69 18.27
N THR A 101 14.90 -0.60 19.03
CA THR A 101 16.00 0.37 19.00
C THR A 101 17.14 -0.28 19.79
N THR A 102 17.97 -1.10 19.17
CA THR A 102 19.31 -1.34 19.72
C THR A 102 20.05 0.00 19.64
N ALA A 103 19.99 0.75 20.73
CA ALA A 103 20.88 1.85 20.99
C ALA A 103 22.31 1.30 21.05
N GLU A 104 23.05 1.40 19.94
CA GLU A 104 24.50 1.41 20.01
C GLU A 104 24.93 2.76 20.59
N ASN A 105 24.85 2.88 21.92
CA ASN A 105 25.68 3.81 22.67
C ASN A 105 27.08 3.19 22.77
N SER A 106 27.89 3.31 21.72
CA SER A 106 29.33 3.13 21.80
C SER A 106 29.99 4.49 22.09
N ALA A 107 29.82 4.97 23.32
CA ALA A 107 30.76 5.96 23.85
C ALA A 107 32.02 5.20 24.30
N PRO A 108 33.22 5.50 23.77
CA PRO A 108 34.44 4.92 24.29
C PRO A 108 34.72 5.51 25.67
N MET A 109 34.79 4.63 26.67
CA MET A 109 35.30 4.94 28.00
C MET A 109 36.81 5.17 27.88
N SER A 110 37.25 6.43 27.89
CA SER A 110 38.67 6.78 27.99
C SER A 110 39.11 6.67 29.46
N THR A 111 40.08 5.80 29.73
CA THR A 111 41.01 5.98 30.85
C THR A 111 42.24 6.70 30.32
#